data_AF-A0AA43KVF9-F1
#
_entry.id   AF-A0AA43KVF9-F1
#
_cell.length_a   1.000
_cell.length_b   1.000
_cell.length_c   1.000
_cell.angle_alpha   90.00
_cell.angle_beta   90.00
_cell.angle_gamma   90.00
#
_symmetry.space_group_name_H-M   'P 1'
#
loop_
_entity.id
_entity.type
_entity.pdbx_description
1 polymer ?
#
loop_
_entity_poly.entity_id
_entity_poly.type
_entity_poly.pdbx_seq_one_letter_code
_entity_poly.pdbx_strand_id
1 'polypeptide(L)'
;MRMKCLIFLLLLLVNPISFLLAQNGKVGKMRDKEITIIKDKVFTYKAIETCNKRYNYSGDTIGYFIGIKIPDLVADTTNVFEPLYIGCSYGWNRIFSKYSNEDRITILEELLQYEDDTDLSGKKVIRYGFADANTPKPKTKSYTIQTEALYLITLLTMSESAMTYSPFPVLINKSTGKEITNDQKEIKRVFRIYKRWVKENKKKGFVDFEPPLNNSKYKWYKGLDYYPNYKIDRMYSTGLNIGVGQD
;
A
#
# COMPACT_ATOMS: atom_id res chain seq x y z
N MET A 1 -10.98 -2.13 64.07
CA MET A 1 -10.51 -0.92 63.36
C MET A 1 -10.44 -1.24 61.87
N ARG A 2 -11.34 -0.66 61.07
CA ARG A 2 -11.47 -0.93 59.63
C ARG A 2 -10.60 0.08 58.86
N MET A 3 -9.75 -0.39 57.95
CA MET A 3 -9.23 0.45 56.87
C MET A 3 -9.45 -0.28 55.54
N LYS A 4 -10.38 0.29 54.77
CA LYS A 4 -10.67 -0.02 53.38
C LYS A 4 -9.54 0.59 52.54
N CYS A 5 -9.04 -0.13 51.54
CA CYS A 5 -8.49 0.53 50.35
C CYS A 5 -8.89 -0.27 49.11
N LEU A 6 -9.96 0.22 48.50
CA LEU A 6 -10.39 0.00 47.13
C LEU A 6 -9.32 0.58 46.19
N ILE A 7 -8.88 -0.18 45.17
CA ILE A 7 -8.45 0.43 43.91
C ILE A 7 -9.21 -0.25 42.77
N PHE A 8 -9.74 0.62 41.95
CA PHE A 8 -10.84 0.47 41.02
C PHE A 8 -10.42 -0.24 39.72
N LEU A 9 -11.35 -1.08 39.25
CA LEU A 9 -11.54 -1.48 37.86
C LEU A 9 -11.82 -0.21 37.02
N LEU A 10 -10.99 0.14 36.03
CA LEU A 10 -11.30 1.19 35.06
C LEU A 10 -11.54 0.56 33.69
N LEU A 11 -12.80 0.26 33.41
CA LEU A 11 -13.35 0.01 32.08
C LEU A 11 -13.62 1.37 31.39
N LEU A 12 -13.24 1.43 30.11
CA LEU A 12 -13.93 2.14 29.02
C LEU A 12 -14.31 3.61 29.24
N LEU A 13 -13.46 4.54 28.79
CA LEU A 13 -13.86 5.75 28.05
C LEU A 13 -12.66 6.26 27.23
N VAL A 14 -12.38 5.62 26.09
CA VAL A 14 -11.59 6.30 25.04
C VAL A 14 -12.60 7.15 24.26
N ASN A 15 -12.55 8.46 24.52
CA ASN A 15 -13.33 9.48 23.83
C ASN A 15 -13.36 9.26 22.31
N PRO A 16 -14.53 9.33 21.64
CA PRO A 16 -14.54 9.57 20.21
C PRO A 16 -14.06 11.02 20.01
N ILE A 17 -12.84 11.18 19.48
CA ILE A 17 -12.30 12.49 19.11
C ILE A 17 -13.25 13.12 18.08
N SER A 18 -14.12 14.00 18.56
CA SER A 18 -14.98 14.83 17.74
C SER A 18 -14.13 16.03 17.29
N PHE A 19 -13.57 15.94 16.09
CA PHE A 19 -12.76 17.01 15.51
C PHE A 19 -13.68 18.09 14.93
N LEU A 20 -13.83 19.21 15.66
CA LEU A 20 -14.54 20.42 15.21
C LEU A 20 -13.52 21.38 14.59
N LEU A 21 -13.63 21.65 13.28
CA LEU A 21 -12.82 22.64 12.56
C LEU A 21 -13.66 23.88 12.25
N ALA A 22 -13.15 25.06 12.61
CA ALA A 22 -13.74 26.36 12.31
C ALA A 22 -12.84 27.18 11.38
N GLN A 23 -13.44 27.59 10.25
CA GLN A 23 -13.31 28.84 9.45
C GLN A 23 -11.90 29.34 9.08
N ASN A 24 -11.52 29.48 7.80
CA ASN A 24 -12.16 30.31 6.77
C ASN A 24 -11.90 29.76 5.34
N GLY A 25 -12.96 29.64 4.53
CA GLY A 25 -12.86 29.45 3.08
C GLY A 25 -13.16 28.04 2.55
N LYS A 26 -14.45 27.67 2.53
CA LYS A 26 -15.03 26.51 1.79
C LYS A 26 -14.18 25.22 1.76
N VAL A 27 -14.05 24.57 2.91
CA VAL A 27 -13.62 23.17 2.99
C VAL A 27 -14.86 22.28 3.00
N GLY A 28 -14.93 21.32 2.08
CA GLY A 28 -15.98 20.29 2.07
C GLY A 28 -15.98 19.55 3.41
N LYS A 29 -17.13 19.50 4.07
CA LYS A 29 -17.32 18.81 5.35
C LYS A 29 -17.06 17.31 5.14
N MET A 30 -15.86 16.82 5.47
CA MET A 30 -15.56 15.38 5.52
C MET A 30 -16.36 14.79 6.68
N ARG A 31 -17.51 14.16 6.36
CA ARG A 31 -18.34 13.47 7.35
C ARG A 31 -17.79 12.05 7.56
N ASP A 32 -17.67 11.67 8.82
CA ASP A 32 -17.55 10.30 9.35
C ASP A 32 -16.36 9.48 8.84
N LYS A 33 -15.17 9.71 9.41
CA LYS A 33 -14.02 8.80 9.28
C LYS A 33 -14.04 7.77 10.40
N GLU A 34 -14.21 6.51 10.06
CA GLU A 34 -13.77 5.40 10.90
C GLU A 34 -12.27 5.19 10.63
N ILE A 35 -11.44 5.44 11.65
CA ILE A 35 -9.99 5.19 11.59
C ILE A 35 -9.72 3.98 12.47
N THR A 36 -9.21 2.91 11.87
CA THR A 36 -8.71 1.74 12.59
C THR A 36 -7.19 1.79 12.54
N ILE A 37 -6.58 2.12 13.67
CA ILE A 37 -5.12 2.09 13.80
C ILE A 37 -4.73 0.64 14.03
N ILE A 38 -4.08 0.02 13.05
CA ILE A 38 -3.58 -1.35 13.19
C ILE A 38 -2.32 -1.34 14.06
N LYS A 39 -1.38 -0.39 13.82
CA LYS A 39 -0.19 -0.11 14.63
C LYS A 39 0.33 1.33 14.44
N ASP A 40 1.42 1.69 15.14
CA ASP A 40 1.98 3.05 15.23
C ASP A 40 2.30 3.72 13.87
N LYS A 41 2.55 2.95 12.81
CA LYS A 41 3.02 3.47 11.49
C LYS A 41 2.05 3.21 10.34
N VAL A 42 1.34 2.10 10.32
CA VAL A 42 0.32 1.78 9.29
C VAL A 42 -1.08 1.72 9.91
N PHE A 43 -2.03 2.39 9.24
CA PHE A 43 -3.43 2.48 9.69
C PHE A 43 -4.39 2.33 8.51
N THR A 44 -5.62 1.91 8.78
CA THR A 44 -6.71 2.04 7.81
C THR A 44 -7.63 3.18 8.18
N TYR A 45 -8.22 3.77 7.16
CA TYR A 45 -9.28 4.74 7.33
C TYR A 45 -10.32 4.56 6.23
N LYS A 46 -11.59 4.77 6.60
CA LYS A 46 -12.68 4.88 5.65
C LYS A 46 -12.83 6.34 5.23
N ALA A 47 -12.87 6.59 3.93
CA ALA A 47 -13.07 7.93 3.41
C ALA A 47 -13.96 7.92 2.16
N ILE A 48 -14.56 9.08 1.90
CA ILE A 48 -15.13 9.41 0.60
C ILE A 48 -14.04 10.13 -0.17
N GLU A 49 -13.49 9.48 -1.19
CA GLU A 49 -12.51 10.09 -2.08
C GLU A 49 -13.22 10.75 -3.25
N THR A 50 -13.28 12.09 -3.23
CA THR A 50 -13.69 12.90 -4.37
C THR A 50 -12.46 13.11 -5.26
N CYS A 51 -12.23 12.22 -6.22
CA CYS A 51 -11.09 12.36 -7.12
C CYS A 51 -11.24 13.66 -7.95
N ASN A 52 -10.17 14.46 -8.01
CA ASN A 52 -10.22 15.84 -8.48
C ASN A 52 -10.75 15.94 -9.93
N LYS A 53 -11.75 16.82 -10.15
CA LYS A 53 -12.43 17.05 -11.45
C LYS A 53 -11.50 17.40 -12.60
N ARG A 54 -10.25 17.80 -12.31
CA ARG A 54 -9.22 18.15 -13.30
C ARG A 54 -8.94 17.05 -14.34
N TYR A 55 -9.30 15.81 -14.04
CA TYR A 55 -9.15 14.67 -14.96
C TYR A 55 -10.48 14.16 -15.57
N ASN A 56 -11.57 14.95 -15.52
CA ASN A 56 -12.90 14.54 -16.01
C ASN A 56 -13.43 13.25 -15.36
N TYR A 57 -13.19 13.08 -14.07
CA TYR A 57 -13.80 12.00 -13.30
C TYR A 57 -15.01 12.52 -12.53
N SER A 58 -16.15 11.88 -12.74
CA SER A 58 -17.38 12.07 -11.98
C SER A 58 -17.66 10.79 -11.19
N GLY A 59 -17.39 10.81 -9.89
CA GLY A 59 -17.78 9.71 -9.00
C GLY A 59 -17.09 9.83 -7.65
N ASP A 60 -17.88 9.90 -6.59
CA ASP A 60 -17.38 9.72 -5.24
C ASP A 60 -17.07 8.23 -5.05
N THR A 61 -15.85 7.93 -4.58
CA THR A 61 -15.46 6.56 -4.25
C THR A 61 -15.46 6.44 -2.73
N ILE A 62 -16.38 5.65 -2.18
CA ILE A 62 -16.41 5.32 -0.76
C ILE A 62 -15.71 3.98 -0.58
N GLY A 63 -14.71 3.93 0.30
CA GLY A 63 -14.03 2.67 0.64
C GLY A 63 -12.99 2.84 1.73
N TYR A 64 -12.31 1.73 2.02
CA TYR A 64 -11.20 1.69 2.97
C TYR A 64 -9.89 2.00 2.25
N PHE A 65 -8.96 2.61 2.96
CA PHE A 65 -7.64 2.98 2.45
C PHE A 65 -6.58 2.63 3.47
N ILE A 66 -5.41 2.19 2.99
CA ILE A 66 -4.23 2.05 3.83
C ILE A 66 -3.46 3.38 3.83
N GLY A 67 -3.22 3.92 5.03
CA GLY A 67 -2.36 5.06 5.30
C GLY A 67 -1.05 4.63 5.96
N ILE A 68 0.03 5.34 5.63
CA ILE A 68 1.35 5.18 6.25
C ILE A 68 1.77 6.53 6.82
N LYS A 69 2.09 6.56 8.12
CA LYS A 69 2.41 7.77 8.88
C LYS A 69 3.86 8.22 8.64
N ILE A 70 4.04 9.34 7.94
CA ILE A 70 5.36 9.91 7.63
C ILE A 70 5.98 10.57 8.88
N PRO A 71 7.21 10.20 9.30
CA PRO A 71 7.95 10.86 10.37
C PRO A 71 8.22 12.31 10.01
N ASP A 72 8.13 13.19 11.00
CA ASP A 72 8.56 14.60 10.91
C ASP A 72 7.88 15.46 9.84
N LEU A 73 6.82 14.96 9.19
CA LEU A 73 5.80 15.86 8.68
C LEU A 73 5.09 16.41 9.93
N VAL A 74 5.63 17.49 10.48
CA VAL A 74 4.84 18.41 11.29
C VAL A 74 3.64 18.71 10.43
N ALA A 75 2.48 18.19 10.82
CA ALA A 75 1.23 18.58 10.20
C ALA A 75 1.23 20.10 10.33
N ASP A 76 1.48 20.82 9.24
CA ASP A 76 1.14 22.22 9.19
C ASP A 76 -0.36 22.21 9.39
N THR A 77 -0.78 22.44 10.63
CA THR A 77 -2.14 22.18 11.13
C THR A 77 -3.20 23.03 10.41
N THR A 78 -2.77 23.89 9.50
CA THR A 78 -3.62 24.70 8.63
C THR A 78 -4.03 23.98 7.35
N ASN A 79 -3.27 22.98 6.91
CA ASN A 79 -3.66 22.05 5.86
C ASN A 79 -3.83 20.68 6.50
N VAL A 80 -5.11 20.34 6.68
CA VAL A 80 -5.69 19.00 6.90
C VAL A 80 -4.68 17.91 6.52
N PHE A 81 -4.55 16.85 7.33
CA PHE A 81 -4.01 15.56 6.87
C PHE A 81 -4.56 15.29 5.47
N GLU A 82 -3.87 15.75 4.43
CA GLU A 82 -4.00 15.27 3.10
C GLU A 82 -3.23 13.98 3.25
N PRO A 83 -3.90 12.82 3.43
CA PRO A 83 -3.20 11.57 3.18
C PRO A 83 -2.58 11.79 1.82
N LEU A 84 -1.26 11.94 1.80
CA LEU A 84 -0.57 12.46 0.63
C LEU A 84 -1.07 11.56 -0.50
N TYR A 85 -1.77 12.14 -1.48
CA TYR A 85 -2.50 11.41 -2.51
C TYR A 85 -1.45 10.81 -3.46
N ILE A 86 -0.76 9.78 -2.99
CA ILE A 86 0.34 9.10 -3.69
C ILE A 86 -0.25 7.92 -4.48
N GLY A 87 -1.50 8.05 -4.95
CA GLY A 87 -2.10 7.11 -5.88
C GLY A 87 -1.46 7.19 -7.28
N CYS A 88 -0.85 8.34 -7.60
CA CYS A 88 -0.31 8.61 -8.94
C CYS A 88 1.04 9.36 -8.94
N SER A 89 1.54 9.84 -7.80
CA SER A 89 2.82 10.55 -7.77
C SER A 89 3.94 9.56 -7.48
N TYR A 90 4.97 9.61 -8.33
CA TYR A 90 6.22 8.85 -8.29
C TYR A 90 7.07 9.14 -7.03
N GLY A 91 6.46 9.69 -5.98
CA GLY A 91 7.10 10.18 -4.75
C GLY A 91 7.16 9.15 -3.62
N TRP A 92 6.72 7.90 -3.83
CA TRP A 92 6.87 6.84 -2.83
C TRP A 92 8.33 6.70 -2.38
N ASN A 93 9.27 6.89 -3.32
CA ASN A 93 10.70 6.92 -3.06
C ASN A 93 11.10 8.03 -2.07
N ARG A 94 10.59 9.25 -2.24
CA ARG A 94 10.85 10.41 -1.37
C ARG A 94 10.26 10.27 0.02
N ILE A 95 9.17 9.52 0.15
CA ILE A 95 8.50 9.30 1.44
C ILE A 95 9.18 8.18 2.19
N PHE A 96 9.42 7.06 1.51
CA PHE A 96 10.01 5.88 2.13
C PHE A 96 11.49 6.09 2.48
N SER A 97 12.20 6.96 1.76
CA SER A 97 13.58 7.34 2.07
C SER A 97 13.75 8.06 3.42
N LYS A 98 12.69 8.66 3.96
CA LYS A 98 12.72 9.35 5.26
C LYS A 98 12.73 8.42 6.47
N TYR A 99 12.39 7.15 6.29
CA TYR A 99 12.40 6.16 7.37
C TYR A 99 13.78 5.52 7.51
N SER A 100 14.13 5.11 8.74
CA SER A 100 15.25 4.20 8.97
C SER A 100 15.00 2.83 8.32
N ASN A 101 16.04 2.01 8.16
CA ASN A 101 15.87 0.67 7.59
C ASN A 101 14.97 -0.20 8.47
N GLU A 102 15.11 -0.10 9.79
CA GLU A 102 14.31 -0.82 10.79
C GLU A 102 12.82 -0.44 10.65
N ASP A 103 12.56 0.85 10.44
CA ASP A 103 11.20 1.38 10.27
C ASP A 103 10.58 0.93 8.95
N ARG A 104 11.35 0.95 7.87
CA ARG A 104 10.91 0.42 6.57
C ARG A 104 10.50 -1.03 6.71
N ILE A 105 11.33 -1.86 7.35
CA ILE A 105 11.05 -3.27 7.59
C ILE A 105 9.78 -3.43 8.44
N THR A 106 9.64 -2.63 9.50
CA THR A 106 8.45 -2.64 10.37
C THR A 106 7.18 -2.34 9.57
N ILE A 107 7.20 -1.34 8.69
CA ILE A 107 6.08 -1.01 7.80
C ILE A 107 5.73 -2.19 6.89
N LEU A 108 6.72 -2.87 6.31
CA LEU A 108 6.46 -4.07 5.49
C LEU A 108 5.80 -5.19 6.31
N GLU A 109 6.28 -5.42 7.54
CA GLU A 109 5.71 -6.42 8.46
C GLU A 109 4.28 -6.06 8.88
N GLU A 110 3.97 -4.78 9.07
CA GLU A 110 2.63 -4.27 9.34
C GLU A 110 1.69 -4.45 8.14
N LEU A 111 2.15 -4.15 6.92
CA LEU A 111 1.37 -4.38 5.70
C LEU A 111 1.05 -5.87 5.50
N LEU A 112 1.91 -6.78 5.95
CA LEU A 112 1.65 -8.22 5.88
C LEU A 112 0.57 -8.72 6.86
N GLN A 113 0.11 -7.88 7.78
CA GLN A 113 -0.98 -8.22 8.70
C GLN A 113 -2.37 -8.14 8.05
N TYR A 114 -2.49 -7.48 6.90
CA TYR A 114 -3.72 -7.39 6.10
C TYR A 114 -4.06 -8.67 5.32
N GLU A 115 -3.45 -9.82 5.63
CA GLU A 115 -3.70 -11.08 4.89
C GLU A 115 -5.17 -11.50 4.89
N ASP A 116 -5.90 -11.21 5.96
CA ASP A 116 -7.31 -11.59 6.12
C ASP A 116 -8.27 -10.41 5.92
N ASP A 117 -7.76 -9.22 5.55
CA ASP A 117 -8.60 -8.03 5.32
C ASP A 117 -9.15 -8.03 3.89
N THR A 118 -10.39 -8.54 3.78
CA THR A 118 -11.11 -8.66 2.52
C THR A 118 -11.97 -7.44 2.17
N ASP A 119 -11.91 -6.36 2.96
CA ASP A 119 -12.68 -5.18 2.67
C ASP A 119 -12.26 -4.58 1.33
N LEU A 120 -13.21 -3.92 0.65
CA LEU A 120 -12.92 -3.28 -0.62
C LEU A 120 -12.05 -2.04 -0.39
N SER A 121 -10.95 -1.98 -1.14
CA SER A 121 -10.18 -0.75 -1.26
C SER A 121 -11.05 0.32 -1.92
N GLY A 122 -10.99 1.53 -1.38
CA GLY A 122 -11.57 2.72 -2.01
C GLY A 122 -10.85 3.11 -3.30
N LYS A 123 -9.61 2.64 -3.50
CA LYS A 123 -8.85 2.83 -4.73
C LYS A 123 -9.35 1.88 -5.82
N LYS A 124 -9.43 2.38 -7.05
CA LYS A 124 -9.84 1.62 -8.22
C LYS A 124 -8.89 1.83 -9.38
N VAL A 125 -8.68 0.80 -10.18
CA VAL A 125 -7.96 0.94 -11.44
C VAL A 125 -8.88 1.57 -12.46
N ILE A 126 -8.68 2.85 -12.75
CA ILE A 126 -9.57 3.56 -13.68
C ILE A 126 -9.35 3.06 -15.11
N ARG A 127 -8.09 3.09 -15.55
CA ARG A 127 -7.69 2.64 -16.88
C ARG A 127 -6.49 1.71 -16.77
N TYR A 128 -6.58 0.59 -17.48
CA TYR A 128 -5.39 -0.11 -17.92
C TYR A 128 -4.89 0.70 -19.10
N GLY A 129 -3.60 1.05 -19.13
CA GLY A 129 -3.01 1.83 -20.23
C GLY A 129 -3.26 1.19 -21.60
N PHE A 130 -2.75 1.80 -22.68
CA PHE A 130 -2.92 1.24 -24.02
C PHE A 130 -2.48 -0.24 -24.00
N ALA A 131 -3.40 -1.12 -24.40
CA ALA A 131 -3.06 -2.51 -24.60
C ALA A 131 -2.46 -2.60 -25.99
N ASP A 132 -1.20 -2.98 -26.03
CA ASP A 132 -0.65 -3.85 -27.04
C ASP A 132 -1.71 -4.90 -27.44
N ALA A 133 -2.00 -4.99 -28.75
CA ALA A 133 -3.16 -5.70 -29.30
C ALA A 133 -3.28 -7.17 -28.84
N ASN A 134 -2.18 -7.75 -28.36
CA ASN A 134 -2.06 -9.15 -28.00
C ASN A 134 -2.19 -9.42 -26.49
N THR A 135 -2.34 -8.38 -25.64
CA THR A 135 -2.46 -8.56 -24.19
C THR A 135 -3.90 -8.28 -23.73
N PRO A 136 -4.68 -9.32 -23.36
CA PRO A 136 -6.02 -9.15 -22.84
C PRO A 136 -6.04 -8.17 -21.65
N LYS A 137 -7.01 -7.26 -21.65
CA LYS A 137 -7.21 -6.31 -20.54
C LYS A 137 -7.94 -7.02 -19.39
N PRO A 138 -7.49 -6.85 -18.14
CA PRO A 138 -8.21 -7.35 -16.99
C PRO A 138 -9.59 -6.73 -16.89
N LYS A 139 -10.55 -7.54 -16.44
CA LYS A 139 -11.91 -7.11 -16.10
C LYS A 139 -11.97 -6.53 -14.69
N THR A 140 -11.12 -7.00 -13.78
CA THR A 140 -11.02 -6.47 -12.42
C THR A 140 -10.74 -4.98 -12.47
N LYS A 141 -11.41 -4.19 -11.65
CA LYS A 141 -11.21 -2.73 -11.52
C LYS A 141 -11.17 -2.29 -10.06
N SER A 142 -11.87 -3.04 -9.21
CA SER A 142 -11.83 -2.93 -7.76
C SER A 142 -11.04 -4.10 -7.18
N TYR A 143 -10.37 -3.87 -6.06
CA TYR A 143 -9.60 -4.87 -5.34
C TYR A 143 -9.77 -4.66 -3.84
N THR A 144 -9.26 -5.61 -3.07
CA THR A 144 -9.40 -5.66 -1.61
C THR A 144 -8.20 -4.99 -0.90
N ILE A 145 -8.35 -4.66 0.39
CA ILE A 145 -7.28 -4.10 1.21
C ILE A 145 -6.06 -5.02 1.28
N GLN A 146 -6.26 -6.34 1.38
CA GLN A 146 -5.17 -7.31 1.25
C GLN A 146 -4.35 -7.15 -0.06
N THR A 147 -5.02 -6.86 -1.19
CA THR A 147 -4.34 -6.66 -2.47
C THR A 147 -3.62 -5.32 -2.48
N GLU A 148 -4.26 -4.28 -1.92
CA GLU A 148 -3.63 -2.97 -1.75
C GLU A 148 -2.34 -3.08 -0.93
N ALA A 149 -2.35 -3.84 0.16
CA ALA A 149 -1.20 -4.04 1.01
C ALA A 149 -0.02 -4.69 0.26
N LEU A 150 -0.27 -5.79 -0.48
CA LEU A 150 0.75 -6.44 -1.32
C LEU A 150 1.31 -5.49 -2.39
N TYR A 151 0.42 -4.69 -2.99
CA TYR A 151 0.81 -3.70 -3.99
C TYR A 151 1.69 -2.60 -3.38
N LEU A 152 1.32 -2.08 -2.20
CA LEU A 152 2.11 -1.09 -1.46
C LEU A 152 3.49 -1.63 -1.07
N ILE A 153 3.60 -2.87 -0.58
CA ILE A 153 4.90 -3.50 -0.30
C ILE A 153 5.81 -3.42 -1.53
N THR A 154 5.24 -3.70 -2.71
CA THR A 154 5.97 -3.68 -3.98
C THR A 154 6.41 -2.26 -4.35
N LEU A 155 5.50 -1.28 -4.28
CA LEU A 155 5.80 0.13 -4.55
C LEU A 155 6.90 0.68 -3.64
N LEU A 156 6.82 0.39 -2.34
CA LEU A 156 7.76 0.89 -1.34
C LEU A 156 9.15 0.30 -1.51
N THR A 157 9.23 -0.99 -1.84
CA THR A 157 10.52 -1.69 -1.91
C THR A 157 11.24 -1.48 -3.24
N MET A 158 10.50 -1.35 -4.33
CA MET A 158 11.05 -1.26 -5.68
C MET A 158 11.14 0.16 -6.24
N SER A 159 10.56 1.17 -5.57
CA SER A 159 10.70 2.57 -5.99
C SER A 159 10.29 2.76 -7.46
N GLU A 160 11.13 3.38 -8.28
CA GLU A 160 10.90 3.62 -9.71
C GLU A 160 10.71 2.32 -10.52
N SER A 161 11.39 1.24 -10.12
CA SER A 161 11.24 -0.08 -10.75
C SER A 161 9.86 -0.69 -10.54
N ALA A 162 9.10 -0.22 -9.54
CA ALA A 162 7.77 -0.76 -9.26
C ALA A 162 6.79 -0.56 -10.41
N MET A 163 6.96 0.46 -11.25
CA MET A 163 6.08 0.66 -12.41
C MET A 163 6.30 -0.36 -13.52
N THR A 164 7.53 -0.85 -13.65
CA THR A 164 7.83 -1.91 -14.60
C THR A 164 7.40 -3.27 -14.05
N TYR A 165 7.55 -3.48 -12.75
CA TYR A 165 7.23 -4.76 -12.10
C TYR A 165 5.76 -4.96 -11.74
N SER A 166 5.09 -3.89 -11.30
CA SER A 166 3.72 -3.90 -10.82
C SER A 166 3.02 -2.60 -11.24
N PRO A 167 2.74 -2.40 -12.53
CA PRO A 167 2.07 -1.16 -12.98
C PRO A 167 0.62 -1.07 -12.50
N PHE A 168 -0.02 -2.20 -12.19
CA PHE A 168 -1.41 -2.25 -11.76
C PHE A 168 -1.61 -3.25 -10.61
N PRO A 169 -2.50 -2.96 -9.64
CA PRO A 169 -2.86 -3.83 -8.53
C PRO A 169 -3.80 -4.98 -8.96
N VAL A 170 -3.41 -5.71 -10.00
CA VAL A 170 -4.13 -6.89 -10.50
C VAL A 170 -3.15 -8.05 -10.55
N LEU A 171 -3.49 -9.15 -9.87
CA LEU A 171 -2.68 -10.36 -9.88
C LEU A 171 -3.20 -11.34 -10.92
N ILE A 172 -2.27 -11.93 -11.65
CA ILE A 172 -2.49 -12.91 -12.71
C ILE A 172 -1.75 -14.19 -12.36
N ASN A 173 -2.41 -15.33 -12.57
CA ASN A 173 -1.77 -16.62 -12.59
C ASN A 173 -1.05 -16.81 -13.95
N LYS A 174 0.28 -16.92 -13.94
CA LYS A 174 1.13 -16.96 -15.16
C LYS A 174 0.76 -18.12 -16.09
N SER A 175 0.46 -19.30 -15.56
CA SER A 175 0.21 -20.50 -16.37
C SER A 175 -1.17 -20.50 -17.03
N THR A 176 -2.17 -19.89 -16.38
CA THR A 176 -3.55 -19.89 -16.88
C THR A 176 -3.98 -18.56 -17.49
N GLY A 177 -3.21 -17.49 -17.28
CA GLY A 177 -3.59 -16.12 -17.64
C GLY A 177 -4.78 -15.55 -16.84
N LYS A 178 -5.32 -16.30 -15.87
CA LYS A 178 -6.50 -15.90 -15.11
C LYS A 178 -6.18 -14.83 -14.07
N GLU A 179 -7.09 -13.87 -13.94
CA GLU A 179 -7.09 -12.90 -12.83
C GLU A 179 -7.40 -13.61 -11.52
N ILE A 180 -6.58 -13.35 -10.50
CA ILE A 180 -6.73 -13.94 -9.16
C ILE A 180 -6.89 -12.88 -8.06
N THR A 181 -6.94 -11.59 -8.42
CA THR A 181 -7.00 -10.45 -7.50
C THR A 181 -8.10 -10.56 -6.45
N ASN A 182 -9.21 -11.19 -6.80
CA ASN A 182 -10.37 -11.38 -5.91
C ASN A 182 -10.55 -12.85 -5.46
N ASP A 183 -9.61 -13.74 -5.79
CA ASP A 183 -9.59 -15.13 -5.33
C ASP A 183 -8.85 -15.19 -3.99
N GLN A 184 -9.62 -15.25 -2.91
CA GLN A 184 -9.11 -15.25 -1.53
C GLN A 184 -8.09 -16.36 -1.27
N LYS A 185 -8.28 -17.54 -1.87
CA LYS A 185 -7.40 -18.68 -1.65
C LYS A 185 -6.06 -18.47 -2.36
N GLU A 186 -6.08 -17.91 -3.57
CA GLU A 186 -4.86 -17.56 -4.29
C GLU A 186 -4.15 -16.37 -3.65
N ILE A 187 -4.86 -15.34 -3.17
CA ILE A 187 -4.25 -14.19 -2.49
C ILE A 187 -3.52 -14.62 -1.21
N LYS A 188 -4.10 -15.51 -0.39
CA LYS A 188 -3.38 -16.09 0.77
C LYS A 188 -2.08 -16.78 0.38
N ARG A 189 -2.03 -17.44 -0.79
CA ARG A 189 -0.78 -18.03 -1.31
C ARG A 189 0.23 -16.96 -1.69
N VAL A 190 -0.21 -15.86 -2.27
CA VAL A 190 0.63 -14.69 -2.58
C VAL A 190 1.18 -14.05 -1.30
N PHE A 191 0.36 -13.89 -0.25
CA PHE A 191 0.83 -13.42 1.07
C PHE A 191 1.95 -14.29 1.64
N ARG A 192 1.84 -15.62 1.56
CA ARG A 192 2.92 -16.52 2.01
C ARG A 192 4.23 -16.32 1.26
N ILE A 193 4.17 -16.00 -0.04
CA ILE A 193 5.34 -15.66 -0.83
C ILE A 193 5.96 -14.37 -0.30
N TYR A 194 5.17 -13.31 -0.15
CA TYR A 194 5.64 -12.03 0.37
C TYR A 194 6.17 -12.12 1.82
N LYS A 195 5.52 -12.86 2.71
CA LYS A 195 5.98 -13.09 4.10
C LYS A 195 7.36 -13.74 4.15
N ARG A 196 7.56 -14.79 3.35
CA ARG A 196 8.86 -15.47 3.23
C ARG A 196 9.91 -14.53 2.65
N TRP A 197 9.56 -13.82 1.56
CA TRP A 197 10.44 -12.87 0.91
C TRP A 197 10.89 -11.73 1.85
N VAL A 198 9.97 -11.12 2.61
CA VAL A 198 10.31 -10.10 3.62
C VAL A 198 11.24 -10.70 4.69
N LYS A 199 10.92 -11.89 5.21
CA LYS A 199 11.73 -12.57 6.23
C LYS A 199 13.16 -12.86 5.75
N GLU A 200 13.32 -13.29 4.50
CA GLU A 200 14.64 -13.60 3.91
C GLU A 200 15.45 -12.33 3.67
N ASN A 201 14.84 -11.29 3.10
CA ASN A 201 15.54 -10.05 2.78
C ASN A 201 15.80 -9.17 4.00
N LYS A 202 14.98 -9.25 5.06
CA LYS A 202 15.25 -8.63 6.36
C LYS A 202 16.63 -9.01 6.89
N LYS A 203 17.02 -10.28 6.77
CA LYS A 203 18.34 -10.78 7.22
C LYS A 203 19.50 -10.20 6.42
N LYS A 204 19.25 -9.81 5.16
CA LYS A 204 20.23 -9.24 4.24
C LYS A 204 20.20 -7.70 4.22
N GLY A 205 19.33 -7.07 5.02
CA GLY A 205 19.11 -5.62 4.96
C GLY A 205 18.47 -5.14 3.65
N PHE A 206 17.81 -6.03 2.91
CA PHE A 206 17.24 -5.77 1.57
C PHE A 206 18.26 -5.15 0.60
N VAL A 207 19.44 -5.75 0.54
CA VAL A 207 20.47 -5.50 -0.47
C VAL A 207 20.42 -6.65 -1.48
N ASP A 208 20.54 -6.32 -2.76
CA ASP A 208 20.66 -7.25 -3.89
C ASP A 208 19.58 -8.34 -3.91
N PHE A 209 18.31 -7.93 -3.88
CA PHE A 209 17.18 -8.83 -3.75
C PHE A 209 16.38 -9.01 -5.04
N GLU A 210 15.81 -10.20 -5.20
CA GLU A 210 14.89 -10.48 -6.31
C GLU A 210 13.45 -10.06 -5.95
N PRO A 211 12.64 -9.62 -6.92
CA PRO A 211 11.21 -9.36 -6.72
C PRO A 211 10.42 -10.60 -6.22
N PRO A 212 9.45 -10.46 -5.30
CA PRO A 212 8.82 -11.57 -4.59
C PRO A 212 8.11 -12.58 -5.50
N LEU A 213 7.56 -12.13 -6.63
CA LEU A 213 6.81 -12.98 -7.57
C LEU A 213 7.62 -13.47 -8.77
N ASN A 214 8.91 -13.11 -8.89
CA ASN A 214 9.71 -13.40 -10.09
C ASN A 214 9.71 -14.91 -10.39
N ASN A 215 10.03 -15.72 -9.38
CA ASN A 215 10.10 -17.19 -9.47
C ASN A 215 8.81 -17.89 -9.02
N SER A 216 7.67 -17.20 -9.10
CA SER A 216 6.36 -17.76 -8.71
C SER A 216 5.46 -17.99 -9.91
N LYS A 217 4.35 -18.72 -9.71
CA LYS A 217 3.29 -18.85 -10.71
C LYS A 217 2.38 -17.60 -10.82
N TYR A 218 2.70 -16.51 -10.12
CA TYR A 218 1.91 -15.29 -10.06
C TYR A 218 2.69 -14.10 -10.60
N LYS A 219 2.01 -13.11 -11.16
CA LYS A 219 2.58 -11.79 -11.46
C LYS A 219 1.53 -10.69 -11.36
N TRP A 220 2.01 -9.46 -11.27
CA TRP A 220 1.17 -8.29 -11.48
C TRP A 220 0.84 -8.16 -12.97
N TYR A 221 -0.36 -7.67 -13.30
CA TYR A 221 -0.77 -7.42 -14.68
C TYR A 221 0.15 -6.39 -15.32
N LYS A 222 0.64 -6.68 -16.53
CA LYS A 222 1.69 -5.93 -17.24
C LYS A 222 3.02 -5.78 -16.47
N GLY A 223 3.15 -6.45 -15.33
CA GLY A 223 4.43 -6.60 -14.67
C GLY A 223 5.36 -7.40 -15.57
N LEU A 224 6.53 -6.83 -15.86
CA LEU A 224 7.57 -7.61 -16.52
C LEU A 224 8.00 -8.72 -15.58
N ASP A 225 8.03 -9.94 -16.12
CA ASP A 225 8.86 -10.98 -15.55
C ASP A 225 10.28 -10.46 -15.75
N TYR A 226 10.95 -10.07 -14.67
CA TYR A 226 12.33 -9.69 -14.81
C TYR A 226 13.13 -10.90 -15.26
N TYR A 227 14.21 -10.66 -15.99
CA TYR A 227 15.13 -11.71 -16.36
C TYR A 227 15.46 -12.57 -15.13
N PRO A 228 15.58 -13.90 -15.28
CA PRO A 228 16.21 -14.70 -14.25
C PRO A 228 17.54 -14.03 -13.95
N ASN A 229 17.79 -13.66 -12.69
CA ASN A 229 18.93 -12.88 -12.17
C ASN A 229 18.80 -11.35 -12.11
N TYR A 230 17.68 -10.72 -12.49
CA TYR A 230 17.51 -9.29 -12.18
C TYR A 230 17.39 -9.09 -10.67
N LYS A 231 18.23 -8.19 -10.16
CA LYS A 231 18.29 -7.87 -8.75
C LYS A 231 18.09 -6.38 -8.53
N ILE A 232 17.44 -6.07 -7.43
CA ILE A 232 17.28 -4.71 -6.94
C ILE A 232 18.41 -4.50 -5.93
N ASP A 233 19.33 -3.61 -6.28
CA ASP A 233 20.55 -3.32 -5.53
C ASP A 233 20.28 -3.04 -4.04
N ARG A 234 19.26 -2.25 -3.75
CA ARG A 234 18.85 -1.94 -2.38
C ARG A 234 17.41 -1.51 -2.32
N MET A 235 16.78 -1.71 -1.15
CA MET A 235 15.48 -1.11 -0.87
C MET A 235 15.65 0.40 -1.02
N TYR A 236 14.92 0.97 -1.99
CA TYR A 236 15.15 2.33 -2.49
C TYR A 236 16.56 2.49 -3.11
N SER A 237 16.66 2.22 -4.41
CA SER A 237 17.70 2.78 -5.29
C SER A 237 17.09 3.99 -6.01
N THR A 238 17.77 5.14 -5.95
CA THR A 238 17.44 6.33 -6.76
C THR A 238 18.01 6.28 -8.17
N GLY A 239 18.55 5.14 -8.57
CA GLY A 239 19.12 4.95 -9.90
C GLY A 239 18.55 3.71 -10.55
N LEU A 240 17.99 3.89 -11.75
CA LEU A 240 18.06 2.89 -12.81
C LEU A 240 19.55 2.63 -13.12
N ASN A 241 20.25 1.91 -12.24
CA ASN A 241 21.46 1.19 -12.64
C ASN A 241 20.97 -0.03 -13.42
N ILE A 242 20.47 0.23 -14.64
CA ILE A 242 20.38 -0.81 -15.66
C ILE A 242 21.84 -1.12 -15.95
N GLY A 243 22.38 -2.12 -15.26
CA GLY A 243 23.63 -2.73 -15.63
C GLY A 243 23.45 -3.28 -17.03
N VAL A 244 23.72 -2.46 -18.03
CA VAL A 244 24.05 -2.94 -19.36
C VAL A 244 25.31 -3.76 -19.11
N GLY A 245 25.18 -5.08 -19.17
CA GLY A 245 26.32 -5.98 -19.07
C GLY A 245 27.38 -5.49 -20.05
N GLN A 246 28.52 -5.06 -19.52
CA GLN A 246 29.73 -5.05 -20.31
C GLN A 246 30.18 -6.49 -20.34
N ASP A 247 29.81 -7.16 -21.43
CA ASP A 247 30.52 -8.34 -21.93
C ASP A 247 31.96 -7.94 -22.34
#